data_AF-A0A933MHX1-F1
#
_entry.id   AF-A0A933MHX1-F1
#
_cell.length_a   1.000
_cell.length_b   1.000
_cell.length_c   1.000
_cell.angle_alpha   90.00
_cell.angle_beta   90.00
_cell.angle_gamma   90.00
#
_symmetry.space_group_name_H-M   'P 1'
#
loop_
_entity.id
_entity.type
_entity.pdbx_description
1 polymer ?
#
loop_
_entity_poly.entity_id
_entity_poly.type
_entity_poly.pdbx_seq_one_letter_code
_entity_poly.pdbx_strand_id
1 'polypeptide(L)'
;MCELMLRGSQTLGEIRNRAERMHKFNGIQEVDAILIGLMGRQEPLVVKLPRQTGHKECRFMHLLSGKPAVPEAGQDISCETPAPDENERITKLENDLSLLHREMDELRRDFISLKSQLE
;
A
#
# COMPACT_ATOMS: atom_id res chain seq x y z
N MET A 1 -13.44 2.65 15.12
CA MET A 1 -13.03 1.23 15.08
C MET A 1 -13.89 0.39 14.15
N CYS A 2 -15.21 0.28 14.36
CA CYS A 2 -16.06 -0.59 13.53
C CYS A 2 -15.98 -0.31 12.02
N GLU A 3 -15.98 0.97 11.61
CA GLU A 3 -15.80 1.33 10.19
C GLU A 3 -14.49 0.76 9.61
N LEU A 4 -13.37 0.96 10.31
CA LEU A 4 -12.06 0.44 9.88
C LEU A 4 -12.05 -1.09 9.77
N MET A 5 -12.70 -1.78 10.71
CA MET A 5 -12.78 -3.26 10.71
C MET A 5 -13.63 -3.79 9.55
N LEU A 6 -14.71 -3.10 9.20
CA LEU A 6 -15.67 -3.54 8.18
C LEU A 6 -15.29 -3.11 6.76
N ARG A 7 -14.50 -2.04 6.63
CA ARG A 7 -14.22 -1.39 5.33
C ARG A 7 -12.73 -1.18 5.05
N GLY A 8 -11.85 -1.62 5.95
CA GLY A 8 -10.40 -1.50 5.79
C GLY A 8 -9.90 -0.06 5.95
N SER A 9 -8.88 0.30 5.17
CA SER A 9 -8.20 1.60 5.31
C SER A 9 -9.02 2.76 4.75
N GLN A 10 -9.27 3.77 5.57
CA GLN A 10 -10.15 4.89 5.23
C GLN A 10 -9.51 6.25 5.53
N THR A 11 -9.95 7.31 4.84
CA THR A 11 -9.55 8.69 5.16
C THR A 11 -10.40 9.26 6.31
N LEU A 12 -9.96 10.37 6.90
CA LEU A 12 -10.70 11.04 7.99
C LEU A 12 -12.13 11.43 7.55
N GLY A 13 -12.27 11.95 6.34
CA GLY A 13 -13.57 12.35 5.78
C GLY A 13 -14.49 11.15 5.58
N GLU A 14 -13.96 10.03 5.09
CA GLU A 14 -14.74 8.79 4.94
C GLU A 14 -15.19 8.24 6.29
N ILE A 15 -14.33 8.23 7.30
CA ILE A 15 -14.66 7.77 8.65
C ILE A 15 -15.76 8.65 9.23
N ARG A 16 -15.63 9.98 9.13
CA ARG A 16 -16.63 10.93 9.63
C ARG A 16 -18.01 10.67 9.02
N ASN A 17 -18.07 10.56 7.69
CA ASN A 17 -19.34 10.43 6.98
C ASN A 17 -19.97 9.04 7.15
N ARG A 18 -19.17 7.97 7.18
CA ARG A 18 -19.72 6.60 7.25
C ARG A 18 -20.10 6.18 8.68
N ALA A 19 -19.40 6.71 9.68
CA ALA A 19 -19.71 6.45 11.08
C ALA A 19 -20.90 7.26 11.62
N GLU A 20 -21.51 8.16 10.83
CA GLU A 20 -22.54 9.10 11.29
C GLU A 20 -23.73 8.44 12.01
N ARG A 21 -24.13 7.24 11.57
CA ARG A 21 -25.21 6.46 12.21
C ARG A 21 -24.80 5.82 13.55
N MET A 22 -23.50 5.63 13.77
CA MET A 22 -22.96 5.07 15.01
C MET A 22 -22.62 6.16 16.02
N HIS A 23 -21.99 7.23 15.55
CA HIS A 23 -21.60 8.38 16.34
C HIS A 23 -21.50 9.62 15.44
N LYS A 24 -22.18 10.70 15.83
CA LYS A 24 -22.08 11.98 15.13
C LYS A 24 -20.86 12.75 15.61
N PHE A 25 -19.88 12.93 14.72
CA PHE A 25 -18.71 13.76 14.98
C PHE A 25 -19.00 15.23 14.65
N ASN A 26 -18.50 16.14 15.49
CA ASN A 26 -18.62 17.58 15.30
C ASN A 26 -17.73 18.11 14.17
N GLY A 27 -16.69 17.35 13.79
CA GLY A 27 -15.76 17.77 12.74
C GLY A 27 -14.74 16.69 12.37
N ILE A 28 -13.96 16.97 11.33
CA ILE A 28 -12.85 16.10 10.91
C ILE A 28 -11.75 16.10 11.98
N GLN A 29 -11.57 17.22 12.68
CA GLN A 29 -10.59 17.40 13.75
C GLN A 29 -10.87 16.50 14.95
N GLU A 30 -12.15 16.28 15.28
CA GLU A 30 -12.53 15.36 16.36
C GLU A 30 -12.17 13.91 16.00
N VAL A 31 -12.42 13.50 14.76
CA VAL A 31 -12.03 12.18 14.26
C VAL A 31 -10.51 12.02 14.33
N ASP A 32 -9.76 13.02 13.87
CA ASP A 32 -8.29 13.01 13.90
C ASP A 32 -7.75 12.87 15.33
N ALA A 33 -8.26 13.67 16.28
CA ALA A 33 -7.88 13.60 17.68
C ALA A 33 -8.15 12.22 18.31
N ILE A 34 -9.30 11.61 17.99
CA ILE A 34 -9.64 10.27 18.47
C ILE A 34 -8.69 9.22 17.87
N LEU A 35 -8.39 9.29 16.57
CA LEU A 35 -7.47 8.35 15.94
C LEU A 35 -6.05 8.49 16.48
N ILE A 36 -5.57 9.72 16.71
CA ILE A 36 -4.30 9.99 17.39
C ILE A 36 -4.30 9.37 18.79
N GLY A 37 -5.38 9.53 19.56
CA GLY A 37 -5.54 8.89 20.87
C GLY A 37 -5.48 7.37 20.81
N LEU A 38 -6.07 6.74 19.77
CA LEU A 38 -6.01 5.30 19.55
C LEU A 38 -4.63 4.79 19.10
N MET A 39 -3.86 5.63 18.42
CA MET A 39 -2.47 5.36 18.04
C MET A 39 -1.52 5.48 19.23
N GLY A 40 -1.78 6.41 20.16
CA GLY A 40 -0.93 6.69 21.32
C GLY A 40 -1.14 5.79 22.55
N ARG A 41 -1.97 4.74 22.45
CA ARG A 41 -2.17 3.78 23.54
C ARG A 41 -0.93 2.90 23.72
N GLN A 42 -0.77 2.30 24.91
CA GLN A 42 0.29 1.32 25.17
C GLN A 42 0.27 0.18 24.15
N GLU A 43 -0.93 -0.28 23.77
CA GLU A 43 -1.17 -1.14 22.62
C GLU A 43 -1.93 -0.33 21.54
N PRO A 44 -1.25 0.13 20.48
CA PRO A 44 -1.88 0.89 19.41
C PRO A 44 -2.97 0.07 18.71
N LEU A 45 -4.15 0.67 18.52
CA LEU A 45 -5.28 0.00 17.87
C LEU A 45 -5.45 0.39 16.40
N VAL A 46 -4.83 1.49 16.01
CA VAL A 46 -4.90 2.09 14.67
C VAL A 46 -3.49 2.49 14.25
N VAL A 47 -3.24 2.50 12.94
CA VAL A 47 -2.03 3.04 12.33
C VAL A 47 -2.40 3.99 11.19
N LYS A 48 -1.64 5.06 11.04
CA LYS A 48 -1.70 5.95 9.87
C LYS A 48 -0.81 5.38 8.77
N LEU A 49 -1.41 5.15 7.60
CA LEU A 49 -0.73 4.62 6.43
C LEU A 49 -0.04 5.75 5.66
N PRO A 50 1.08 5.46 4.95
CA PRO A 50 1.71 6.41 4.06
C PRO A 50 0.74 6.83 2.95
N ARG A 51 0.97 8.03 2.40
CA ARG A 51 0.17 8.55 1.30
C ARG A 51 0.46 7.73 0.05
N GLN A 52 -0.60 7.24 -0.60
CA GLN A 52 -0.48 6.61 -1.91
C GLN A 52 -0.23 7.67 -2.98
N THR A 53 0.60 7.34 -3.97
CA THR A 53 0.87 8.21 -5.12
C THR A 53 -0.44 8.65 -5.78
N GLY A 54 -0.62 9.94 -6.00
CA GLY A 54 -1.86 10.51 -6.57
C GLY A 54 -2.98 10.81 -5.55
N HIS A 55 -2.84 10.43 -4.28
CA HIS A 55 -3.82 10.74 -3.24
C HIS A 55 -3.37 11.87 -2.31
N LYS A 56 -4.24 12.88 -2.15
CA LYS A 56 -3.98 14.02 -1.25
C LYS A 56 -4.17 13.69 0.23
N GLU A 57 -4.85 12.61 0.59
CA GLU A 57 -5.20 12.30 1.98
C GLU A 57 -4.49 11.03 2.47
N CYS A 58 -4.08 11.02 3.74
CA CYS A 58 -3.60 9.81 4.40
C CYS A 58 -4.79 8.91 4.77
N ARG A 59 -4.55 7.61 4.85
CA ARG A 59 -5.55 6.63 5.31
C ARG A 59 -5.15 6.05 6.66
N PHE A 60 -6.13 5.56 7.40
CA PHE A 60 -5.95 4.91 8.70
C PHE A 60 -6.45 3.48 8.63
N MET A 61 -5.77 2.56 9.32
CA MET A 61 -6.11 1.13 9.34
C MET A 61 -6.07 0.61 10.78
N HIS A 62 -6.94 -0.36 11.12
CA HIS A 62 -6.90 -0.99 12.44
C HIS A 62 -5.77 -2.05 12.54
N LEU A 63 -5.30 -2.32 13.76
CA LEU A 63 -4.24 -3.29 14.04
C LEU A 63 -4.75 -4.61 14.63
N LEU A 64 -6.07 -4.73 14.82
CA LEU A 64 -6.70 -5.92 15.43
C LEU A 64 -6.54 -7.22 14.62
N SER A 65 -6.23 -7.13 13.32
CA SER A 65 -5.96 -8.29 12.45
C SER A 65 -4.46 -8.50 12.20
N GLY A 66 -3.61 -7.96 13.07
CA GLY A 66 -2.17 -7.94 12.90
C GLY A 66 -1.68 -6.66 12.19
N LYS A 67 -0.35 -6.53 12.09
CA LYS A 67 0.28 -5.39 11.43
C LYS A 67 0.01 -5.48 9.93
N PRO A 68 -0.60 -4.47 9.29
CA PRO A 68 -0.85 -4.52 7.85
C PRO A 68 0.47 -4.68 7.10
N ALA A 69 0.47 -5.55 6.08
CA ALA A 69 1.54 -5.65 5.10
C ALA A 69 1.49 -4.43 4.18
N VAL A 70 1.80 -3.27 4.74
CA VAL A 70 1.99 -2.06 3.96
C VAL A 70 3.36 -2.23 3.30
N PRO A 71 3.49 -2.18 1.97
CA PRO A 71 4.80 -1.96 1.38
C PRO A 71 5.32 -0.66 2.01
N GLU A 72 6.49 -0.70 2.65
CA GLU A 72 7.12 0.48 3.22
C GLU A 72 7.43 1.48 2.09
N ALA A 73 6.41 2.22 1.66
CA ALA A 73 6.52 3.33 0.74
C ALA A 73 6.47 4.58 1.61
N GLY A 74 7.64 5.00 2.09
CA GLY A 74 7.81 6.23 2.85
C GLY A 74 8.27 6.00 4.28
N GLN A 75 9.52 5.55 4.43
CA GLN A 75 10.36 6.12 5.48
C GLN A 75 10.40 7.64 5.29
N ASP A 76 10.44 8.35 6.40
CA ASP A 76 10.50 9.79 6.49
C ASP A 76 11.34 10.43 5.38
N ILE A 77 10.72 11.33 4.62
CA ILE A 77 11.50 12.38 3.93
C ILE A 77 11.94 13.35 5.03
N SER A 78 12.94 12.94 5.82
CA SER A 78 13.93 13.72 6.58
C SER A 78 14.39 12.92 7.81
N CYS A 79 15.21 11.89 7.59
CA CYS A 79 16.35 11.61 8.47
C CYS A 79 17.43 10.92 7.61
N GLU A 80 18.59 11.54 7.54
CA GLU A 80 19.73 11.18 6.70
C GLU A 80 20.19 9.74 6.92
N THR A 81 20.08 8.89 5.90
CA THR A 81 21.03 7.79 5.62
C THR A 81 21.03 7.51 4.11
N PRO A 82 22.16 7.09 3.51
CA PRO A 82 22.27 6.91 2.07
C PRO A 82 21.53 5.64 1.65
N ALA A 83 20.39 5.80 0.99
CA ALA A 83 19.69 4.69 0.36
C ALA A 83 20.56 4.08 -0.77
N PRO A 84 20.52 2.75 -0.99
CA PRO A 84 21.13 2.16 -2.18
C PRO A 84 20.46 2.76 -3.42
N ASP A 85 21.28 3.09 -4.43
CA ASP A 85 20.93 3.90 -5.58
C ASP A 85 19.67 3.35 -6.27
N GLU A 86 18.60 4.14 -6.30
CA GLU A 86 17.33 3.79 -6.92
C GLU A 86 17.53 3.38 -8.40
N ASN A 87 18.55 3.94 -9.04
CA ASN A 87 18.99 3.60 -10.39
C ASN A 87 19.54 2.16 -10.50
N GLU A 88 20.19 1.63 -9.47
CA GLU A 88 20.69 0.25 -9.44
C GLU A 88 19.53 -0.75 -9.40
N ARG A 89 18.43 -0.40 -8.71
CA ARG A 89 17.23 -1.22 -8.68
C ARG A 89 16.52 -1.21 -10.04
N ILE A 90 16.43 -0.04 -10.67
CA ILE A 90 15.82 0.10 -12.00
C ILE A 90 16.61 -0.70 -13.04
N THR A 91 17.93 -0.57 -13.07
CA THR A 91 18.78 -1.31 -14.02
C THR A 91 18.72 -2.83 -13.84
N LYS A 92 18.62 -3.34 -12.61
CA LYS A 92 18.38 -4.78 -12.36
C LYS A 92 17.05 -5.25 -12.94
N LEU A 93 15.98 -4.49 -12.70
CA LEU A 93 14.65 -4.82 -13.22
C LEU A 93 14.59 -4.80 -14.76
N GLU A 94 15.26 -3.84 -15.40
CA GLU A 94 15.35 -3.78 -16.86
C GLU A 94 16.11 -4.98 -17.44
N ASN A 95 17.19 -5.41 -16.78
CA ASN A 95 17.94 -6.59 -17.18
C ASN A 95 17.08 -7.86 -17.06
N ASP A 96 16.37 -8.04 -15.95
CA ASP A 96 15.49 -9.20 -15.72
C ASP A 96 14.36 -9.25 -16.75
N LEU A 97 13.74 -8.11 -17.05
CA LEU A 97 12.72 -8.02 -18.11
C LEU A 97 13.27 -8.38 -19.49
N SER A 98 14.50 -7.95 -19.81
CA SER A 98 15.14 -8.27 -21.09
C SER A 98 15.45 -9.76 -21.24
N LEU A 99 15.74 -10.44 -20.14
CA LEU A 99 16.05 -11.86 -20.11
C LEU A 99 14.76 -12.67 -20.28
N LEU A 100 13.72 -12.31 -19.51
CA LEU A 100 12.42 -12.98 -19.59
C LEU A 100 11.76 -12.84 -20.97
N HIS A 101 11.93 -11.70 -21.63
CA HIS A 101 11.42 -11.51 -22.99
C HIS A 101 12.12 -12.43 -24.00
N ARG A 102 13.43 -12.62 -23.86
CA ARG A 102 14.20 -13.54 -24.70
C ARG A 102 13.75 -14.99 -24.52
N GLU A 103 13.54 -15.42 -23.28
CA GLU A 103 13.02 -16.75 -22.99
C GLU A 103 11.62 -16.96 -23.59
N MET A 104 10.75 -15.95 -23.52
CA MET A 104 9.42 -16.01 -24.13
C MET A 104 9.47 -16.13 -25.65
N ASP A 105 10.39 -15.41 -26.31
CA ASP A 105 10.56 -15.48 -27.76
C ASP A 105 11.17 -16.82 -28.22
N GLU A 106 12.04 -17.41 -27.40
CA GLU A 106 12.56 -18.75 -27.63
C GLU A 106 11.45 -19.81 -27.50
N LEU A 107 10.68 -19.76 -26.41
CA LEU A 107 9.56 -20.67 -26.20
C LEU A 107 8.50 -20.57 -27.30
N ARG A 108 8.23 -19.36 -27.81
CA ARG A 108 7.34 -19.14 -28.95
C ARG A 108 7.87 -19.79 -30.23
N ARG A 109 9.17 -19.68 -30.49
CA ARG A 109 9.80 -20.32 -31.67
C ARG A 109 9.69 -21.83 -31.58
N ASP A 110 9.99 -22.40 -30.42
CA ASP A 110 9.89 -23.84 -30.19
C ASP A 110 8.45 -24.33 -30.36
N PHE A 111 7.47 -23.58 -29.84
CA PHE A 111 6.05 -23.89 -30.00
C PHE A 111 5.61 -23.86 -31.47
N ILE A 112 6.06 -22.87 -32.24
CA ILE A 112 5.77 -22.80 -33.69
C ILE A 112 6.40 -23.98 -34.43
N SER A 113 7.66 -24.34 -34.10
CA SER A 113 8.35 -25.50 -34.68
C SER A 113 7.62 -26.80 -34.40
N LEU A 114 7.19 -27.02 -33.15
CA LEU A 114 6.41 -28.20 -32.76
C LEU A 114 5.08 -28.26 -33.51
N LYS A 115 4.37 -27.12 -33.61
CA LYS A 115 3.11 -27.07 -34.36
C LYS A 115 3.30 -27.46 -35.83
N SER A 116 4.35 -26.97 -36.49
CA SER A 116 4.64 -27.33 -37.89
C SER A 116 5.09 -28.77 -38.11
N GLN A 117 5.50 -29.50 -37.06
CA GLN A 117 5.86 -30.92 -37.14
C GLN A 117 4.65 -31.85 -36.94
N LEU A 118 3.55 -31.32 -36.42
CA LEU A 118 2.31 -32.04 -36.11
C LEU A 118 1.21 -31.87 -37.18
N GLU A 119 1.33 -30.85 -38.04
CA GLU A 119 0.54 -30.68 -39.28
C GLU A 119 1.22 -31.38 -40.46
#